data_AF-A0A4Q3GW72-F1
#
_entry.id   AF-A0A4Q3GW72-F1
#
_cell.length_a   1.000
_cell.length_b   1.000
_cell.length_c   1.000
_cell.angle_alpha   90.00
_cell.angle_beta   90.00
_cell.angle_gamma   90.00
#
_symmetry.space_group_name_H-M   'P 1'
#
loop_
_entity.id
_entity.type
_entity.pdbx_description
1 polymer ?
#
loop_
_entity_poly.entity_id
_entity_poly.type
_entity_poly.pdbx_seq_one_letter_code
_entity_poly.pdbx_strand_id
1 'polypeptide(L)'
;MSEANPITFAESLRTVLARYIATTLPISRRYPRLGREFRELLNREQLVQGPYVEALPDFENAIVRASVNRLSSGYFVDPQWARQLSDYANSKRVVDQPQKMREIAAAARKIPPSFFQPVRPMSCSHFAFVAEVMVPAAEKAHAKGVKLDFYFPPIPLATYPVFETRDSLKTAGVDETIFSQLMSFHRCAIIALDRLSREGVKVHAVDTDQSITAHLRYYKDTVHLMDEDKNQRILQDIKGGKYLVTVASLNRYEALLSNQIIANYHRAAR
;
A
#
# COMPACT_ATOMS: atom_id res chain seq x y z
N MET A 1 -11.47 16.81 23.57
CA MET A 1 -10.80 16.98 22.25
C MET A 1 -11.33 15.92 21.30
N SER A 2 -12.38 16.23 20.54
CA SER A 2 -13.06 15.30 19.61
C SER A 2 -13.04 15.79 18.15
N GLU A 3 -12.38 16.92 17.88
CA GLU A 3 -12.32 17.54 16.55
C GLU A 3 -11.37 16.81 15.57
N ALA A 4 -10.59 15.83 16.05
CA ALA A 4 -9.64 15.08 15.22
C ALA A 4 -10.27 13.85 14.51
N ASN A 5 -11.54 13.51 14.80
CA ASN A 5 -12.22 12.41 14.12
C ASN A 5 -13.08 12.94 12.97
N PRO A 6 -12.72 12.68 11.69
CA PRO A 6 -13.45 13.20 10.53
C PRO A 6 -14.88 12.67 10.42
N ILE A 7 -15.17 11.50 10.98
CA ILE A 7 -16.53 10.95 11.07
C ILE A 7 -17.35 11.79 12.06
N THR A 8 -16.83 12.00 13.26
CA THR A 8 -17.50 12.81 14.30
C THR A 8 -17.68 14.26 13.85
N PHE A 9 -16.71 14.81 13.09
CA PHE A 9 -16.82 16.15 12.50
C PHE A 9 -17.91 16.21 11.42
N ALA A 10 -17.96 15.26 10.48
CA ALA A 10 -18.98 15.22 9.44
C ALA A 10 -20.40 15.09 10.03
N GLU A 11 -20.58 14.24 11.05
CA GLU A 11 -21.84 14.09 11.76
C GLU A 11 -22.26 15.37 12.50
N SER A 12 -21.29 16.04 13.13
CA SER A 12 -21.52 17.32 13.82
C SER A 12 -21.88 18.43 12.83
N LEU A 13 -21.17 18.52 11.72
CA LEU A 13 -21.42 19.49 10.65
C LEU A 13 -22.79 19.28 10.00
N ARG A 14 -23.17 18.03 9.71
CA ARG A 14 -24.51 17.68 9.22
C ARG A 14 -25.58 18.16 10.18
N THR A 15 -25.38 17.98 11.48
CA THR A 15 -26.32 18.41 12.52
C THR A 15 -26.46 19.95 12.57
N VAL A 16 -25.34 20.67 12.45
CA VAL A 16 -25.34 22.15 12.44
C VAL A 16 -26.02 22.68 11.19
N LEU A 17 -25.70 22.15 10.00
CA LEU A 17 -26.31 22.55 8.73
C LEU A 17 -27.83 22.28 8.72
N ALA A 18 -28.26 21.12 9.22
CA ALA A 18 -29.68 20.81 9.32
C ALA A 18 -30.43 21.83 10.21
N ARG A 19 -29.85 22.23 11.34
CA ARG A 19 -30.42 23.27 12.22
C ARG A 19 -30.46 24.63 11.53
N TYR A 20 -29.37 25.02 10.89
CA TYR A 20 -29.29 26.30 10.18
C TYR A 20 -30.35 26.38 9.06
N ILE A 21 -30.43 25.37 8.19
CA ILE A 21 -31.41 25.32 7.09
C ILE A 21 -32.83 25.39 7.63
N ALA A 22 -33.13 24.64 8.70
CA ALA A 22 -34.43 24.68 9.36
C ALA A 22 -34.78 26.04 9.98
N THR A 23 -33.79 26.86 10.34
CA THR A 23 -34.01 28.23 10.82
C THR A 23 -34.08 29.27 9.72
N THR A 24 -33.48 29.02 8.55
CA THR A 24 -33.51 29.95 7.41
C THR A 24 -34.82 29.91 6.63
N LEU A 25 -35.57 28.80 6.70
CA LEU A 25 -36.91 28.72 6.12
C LEU A 25 -37.93 29.27 7.12
N PRO A 26 -38.65 30.36 6.80
CA PRO A 26 -39.59 31.00 7.71
C PRO A 26 -40.90 30.20 7.83
N ILE A 27 -40.84 28.99 8.39
CA ILE A 27 -42.03 28.20 8.69
C ILE A 27 -42.69 28.79 9.95
N SER A 28 -43.83 29.45 9.75
CA SER A 28 -44.64 30.01 10.84
C SER A 28 -44.99 28.94 11.88
N ARG A 29 -44.91 29.30 13.16
CA ARG A 29 -45.26 28.43 14.31
C ARG A 29 -46.69 27.87 14.26
N ARG A 30 -47.57 28.49 13.46
CA ARG A 30 -48.96 28.03 13.23
C ARG A 30 -49.06 26.75 12.37
N TYR A 31 -47.96 26.30 11.74
CA TYR A 31 -47.93 25.11 10.89
C TYR A 31 -46.96 24.04 11.43
N PRO A 32 -47.22 23.46 12.61
CA PRO A 32 -46.30 22.55 13.28
C PRO A 32 -46.09 21.23 12.52
N ARG A 33 -47.09 20.79 11.75
CA ARG A 33 -47.00 19.59 10.91
C ARG A 33 -46.01 19.78 9.76
N LEU A 34 -46.11 20.88 9.04
CA LEU A 34 -45.17 21.25 7.98
C LEU A 34 -43.74 21.36 8.51
N GLY A 35 -43.55 21.97 9.69
CA GLY A 35 -42.23 22.07 10.32
C GLY A 35 -41.66 20.72 10.78
N ARG A 36 -42.49 19.70 11.03
CA ARG A 36 -42.01 18.33 11.30
C ARG A 36 -41.66 17.61 10.01
N GLU A 37 -42.56 17.62 9.03
CA GLU A 37 -42.35 16.98 7.72
C GLU A 37 -41.10 17.55 7.04
N PHE A 38 -40.88 18.87 7.11
CA PHE A 38 -39.67 19.49 6.60
C PHE A 38 -38.39 18.97 7.29
N ARG A 39 -38.39 18.84 8.62
CA ARG A 39 -37.24 18.30 9.36
C ARG A 39 -37.00 16.82 9.05
N GLU A 40 -38.06 16.05 8.84
CA GLU A 40 -37.98 14.65 8.44
C GLU A 40 -37.39 14.49 7.03
N LEU A 41 -37.80 15.33 6.08
CA LEU A 41 -37.21 15.38 4.74
C LEU A 41 -35.74 15.80 4.81
N LEU A 42 -35.44 16.88 5.52
CA LEU A 42 -34.08 17.40 5.68
C LEU A 42 -33.11 16.38 6.31
N ASN A 43 -33.61 15.53 7.23
CA ASN A 43 -32.82 14.46 7.84
C ASN A 43 -32.53 13.29 6.89
N ARG A 44 -33.33 13.12 5.84
CA ARG A 44 -33.14 12.09 4.79
C ARG A 44 -32.19 12.57 3.69
N GLU A 45 -32.03 13.88 3.54
CA GLU A 45 -31.13 14.48 2.57
C GLU A 45 -29.66 14.35 2.99
N GLN A 46 -28.80 14.12 2.01
CA GLN A 46 -27.35 14.10 2.21
C GLN A 46 -26.81 15.53 2.23
N LEU A 47 -26.88 16.20 3.37
CA LEU A 47 -26.43 17.60 3.53
C LEU A 47 -24.91 17.78 3.49
N VAL A 48 -24.17 16.72 3.79
CA VAL A 48 -22.70 16.68 3.72
C VAL A 48 -22.33 15.51 2.84
N GLN A 49 -21.65 15.77 1.73
CA GLN A 49 -21.02 14.71 0.93
C GLN A 49 -19.75 14.26 1.66
N GLY A 50 -19.64 12.95 1.89
CA GLY A 50 -18.57 12.40 2.73
C GLY A 50 -18.89 12.37 4.23
N PRO A 51 -17.97 11.91 5.10
CA PRO A 51 -16.56 12.27 5.09
C PRO A 51 -15.89 11.67 3.87
N TYR A 52 -15.20 12.50 3.08
CA TYR A 52 -14.10 11.99 2.29
C TYR A 52 -13.08 11.51 3.33
N VAL A 53 -13.27 10.29 3.80
CA VAL A 53 -12.14 9.47 4.12
C VAL A 53 -11.55 9.22 2.73
N GLU A 54 -10.77 10.18 2.21
CA GLU A 54 -9.48 9.75 1.69
C GLU A 54 -9.03 8.75 2.75
N ALA A 55 -8.83 7.49 2.38
CA ALA A 55 -7.87 6.71 3.11
C ALA A 55 -6.63 7.60 3.07
N LEU A 56 -6.47 8.46 4.11
CA LEU A 56 -5.26 9.20 4.34
C LEU A 56 -4.23 8.08 4.22
N PRO A 57 -3.31 8.11 3.23
CA PRO A 57 -2.16 7.25 3.35
C PRO A 57 -1.55 7.72 4.65
N ASP A 58 -1.75 6.94 5.71
CA ASP A 58 -1.68 7.34 7.11
C ASP A 58 -0.66 8.47 7.23
N PHE A 59 -1.12 9.72 7.18
CA PHE A 59 -0.19 10.85 7.19
C PHE A 59 0.13 11.01 8.66
N GLU A 60 0.72 9.97 9.24
CA GLU A 60 1.44 10.03 10.48
C GLU A 60 2.25 11.32 10.38
N ASN A 61 2.19 12.11 11.44
CA ASN A 61 2.86 13.39 11.53
C ASN A 61 4.33 13.29 11.02
N ALA A 62 4.94 12.11 11.18
CA ALA A 62 6.12 11.61 10.48
C ALA A 62 6.22 11.90 8.96
N ILE A 63 5.27 11.46 8.13
CA ILE A 63 5.30 11.58 6.65
C ILE A 63 5.08 13.03 6.19
N VAL A 64 4.20 13.77 6.87
CA VAL A 64 3.99 15.21 6.59
C VAL A 64 5.24 15.99 6.94
N ARG A 65 5.85 15.73 8.09
CA ARG A 65 7.08 16.41 8.50
C ARG A 65 8.29 15.98 7.66
N ALA A 66 8.37 14.72 7.20
CA ALA A 66 9.34 14.28 6.20
C ALA A 66 9.18 15.03 4.87
N SER A 67 7.94 15.30 4.44
CA SER A 67 7.64 16.08 3.23
C SER A 67 8.00 17.56 3.41
N VAL A 68 7.72 18.14 4.58
CA VAL A 68 8.15 19.52 4.94
C VAL A 68 9.67 19.60 5.03
N ASN A 69 10.32 18.60 5.63
CA ASN A 69 11.78 18.55 5.72
C ASN A 69 12.42 18.40 4.33
N ARG A 70 11.76 17.69 3.40
CA ARG A 70 12.20 17.64 2.01
C ARG A 70 12.21 19.00 1.34
N LEU A 71 11.19 19.82 1.64
CA LEU A 71 11.05 21.17 1.10
C LEU A 71 12.08 22.14 1.72
N SER A 72 12.43 21.98 2.99
CA SER A 72 13.36 22.88 3.69
C SER A 72 14.84 22.47 3.58
N SER A 73 15.14 21.17 3.67
CA SER A 73 16.52 20.65 3.77
C SER A 73 17.00 19.93 2.52
N GLY A 74 16.08 19.59 1.60
CA GLY A 74 16.40 18.78 0.42
C GLY A 74 16.29 17.27 0.66
N TYR A 75 16.02 16.80 1.88
CA TYR A 75 15.95 15.38 2.25
C TYR A 75 14.60 15.00 2.85
N PHE A 76 14.07 13.82 2.49
CA PHE A 76 12.86 13.27 3.10
C PHE A 76 13.07 12.72 4.52
N VAL A 77 14.31 12.71 5.01
CA VAL A 77 14.64 12.17 6.33
C VAL A 77 14.30 13.19 7.40
N ASP A 78 13.20 13.00 8.11
CA ASP A 78 12.85 13.85 9.25
C ASP A 78 13.87 13.68 10.41
N PRO A 79 14.37 14.76 11.04
CA PRO A 79 15.29 14.66 12.18
C PRO A 79 14.78 13.80 13.35
N GLN A 80 13.47 13.73 13.60
CA GLN A 80 12.91 12.87 14.63
C GLN A 80 12.99 11.37 14.27
N TRP A 81 13.06 11.07 12.97
CA TRP A 81 13.32 9.72 12.48
C TRP A 81 14.77 9.33 12.70
N ALA A 82 15.69 10.24 13.03
CA ALA A 82 17.07 9.87 13.31
C ALA A 82 17.16 8.78 14.40
N ARG A 83 16.28 8.85 15.41
CA ARG A 83 16.19 7.79 16.43
C ARG A 83 15.66 6.49 15.85
N GLN A 84 14.59 6.53 15.05
CA GLN A 84 13.98 5.34 14.43
C GLN A 84 14.91 4.70 13.38
N LEU A 85 15.63 5.51 12.62
CA LEU A 85 16.66 5.11 11.67
C LEU A 85 17.86 4.52 12.39
N SER A 86 18.27 5.08 13.53
CA SER A 86 19.28 4.50 14.40
C SER A 86 18.80 3.17 14.99
N ASP A 87 17.59 3.09 15.52
CA ASP A 87 17.02 1.85 16.05
C ASP A 87 16.85 0.79 14.93
N TYR A 88 16.53 1.22 13.72
CA TYR A 88 16.47 0.37 12.54
C TYR A 88 17.87 -0.12 12.12
N ALA A 89 18.85 0.77 12.00
CA ALA A 89 20.23 0.43 11.66
C ALA A 89 20.88 -0.50 12.69
N ASN A 90 20.51 -0.34 13.97
CA ASN A 90 20.99 -1.18 15.07
C ASN A 90 20.15 -2.43 15.31
N SER A 91 19.07 -2.63 14.54
CA SER A 91 18.21 -3.78 14.74
C SER A 91 18.88 -5.07 14.28
N LYS A 92 18.56 -6.17 14.99
CA LYS A 92 19.07 -7.49 14.62
C LYS A 92 18.51 -7.92 13.28
N ARG A 93 19.33 -8.53 12.44
CA ARG A 93 18.87 -9.16 11.21
C ARG A 93 17.96 -10.33 11.56
N VAL A 94 17.07 -10.71 10.65
CA VAL A 94 16.11 -11.81 10.89
C VAL A 94 16.81 -13.14 11.17
N VAL A 95 17.98 -13.36 10.54
CA VAL A 95 18.82 -14.54 10.75
C VAL A 95 19.42 -14.62 12.17
N ASP A 96 19.56 -13.48 12.85
CA ASP A 96 20.06 -13.39 14.22
C ASP A 96 18.93 -13.52 15.26
N GLN A 97 17.71 -13.85 14.80
CA GLN A 97 16.51 -13.99 15.63
C GLN A 97 15.98 -15.44 15.56
N PRO A 98 16.46 -16.35 16.44
CA PRO A 98 16.12 -17.78 16.35
C PRO A 98 14.63 -18.09 16.37
N GLN A 99 13.84 -17.31 17.12
CA GLN A 99 12.38 -17.47 17.13
C GLN A 99 11.76 -17.15 15.76
N LYS A 100 12.21 -16.06 15.11
CA LYS A 100 11.73 -15.67 13.78
C LYS A 100 12.11 -16.70 12.73
N MET A 101 13.33 -17.23 12.79
CA MET A 101 13.75 -18.31 11.90
C MET A 101 12.91 -19.58 12.08
N ARG A 102 12.51 -19.93 13.32
CA ARG A 102 11.57 -21.03 13.57
C ARG A 102 10.18 -20.76 13.01
N GLU A 103 9.67 -19.53 13.13
CA GLU A 103 8.37 -19.13 12.55
C GLU A 103 8.38 -19.26 11.02
N ILE A 104 9.44 -18.79 10.36
CA ILE A 104 9.63 -18.91 8.90
C ILE A 104 9.66 -20.38 8.48
N ALA A 105 10.46 -21.20 9.17
CA ALA A 105 10.56 -22.63 8.87
C ALA A 105 9.24 -23.38 9.12
N ALA A 106 8.47 -22.99 10.14
CA ALA A 106 7.16 -23.56 10.40
C ALA A 106 6.14 -23.19 9.31
N ALA A 107 6.12 -21.93 8.87
CA ALA A 107 5.26 -21.49 7.79
C ALA A 107 5.56 -22.23 6.47
N ALA A 108 6.84 -22.37 6.13
CA ALA A 108 7.29 -23.14 4.96
C ALA A 108 7.04 -24.65 5.05
N ARG A 109 6.64 -25.19 6.21
CA ARG A 109 6.12 -26.57 6.30
C ARG A 109 4.60 -26.64 6.15
N LYS A 110 3.89 -25.58 6.51
CA LYS A 110 2.42 -25.54 6.56
C LYS A 110 1.77 -25.19 5.21
N ILE A 111 2.40 -24.35 4.39
CA ILE A 111 1.75 -23.71 3.24
C ILE A 111 2.10 -24.37 1.90
N PRO A 112 1.27 -25.26 1.33
CA PRO A 112 1.68 -26.05 0.18
C PRO A 112 2.09 -25.19 -1.03
N PRO A 113 3.04 -25.64 -1.88
CA PRO A 113 3.50 -24.88 -3.05
C PRO A 113 2.39 -24.48 -4.03
N SER A 114 1.25 -25.17 -4.02
CA SER A 114 0.07 -24.83 -4.83
C SER A 114 -0.47 -23.41 -4.54
N PHE A 115 -0.22 -22.85 -3.36
CA PHE A 115 -0.61 -21.47 -3.01
C PHE A 115 0.10 -20.42 -3.88
N PHE A 116 1.22 -20.80 -4.49
CA PHE A 116 2.07 -19.92 -5.31
C PHE A 116 2.03 -20.26 -6.79
N GLN A 117 1.10 -21.11 -7.23
CA GLN A 117 0.89 -21.36 -8.65
C GLN A 117 0.26 -20.14 -9.33
N PRO A 118 0.42 -19.97 -10.66
CA PRO A 118 -0.24 -18.88 -11.38
C PRO A 118 -1.74 -18.87 -11.12
N VAL A 119 -2.22 -17.73 -10.62
CA VAL A 119 -3.60 -17.54 -10.21
C VAL A 119 -4.43 -16.90 -11.31
N ARG A 120 -5.74 -17.15 -11.28
CA ARG A 120 -6.69 -16.35 -12.05
C ARG A 120 -6.70 -14.95 -11.43
N PRO A 121 -6.28 -13.90 -12.15
CA PRO A 121 -6.14 -12.59 -11.55
C PRO A 121 -7.51 -12.03 -11.14
N MET A 122 -7.54 -11.41 -9.96
CA MET A 122 -8.69 -10.66 -9.49
C MET A 122 -8.94 -9.45 -10.40
N SER A 123 -10.20 -8.99 -10.46
CA SER A 123 -10.53 -7.74 -11.17
C SER A 123 -9.80 -6.56 -10.53
N CYS A 124 -9.24 -5.67 -11.35
CA CYS A 124 -8.56 -4.46 -10.88
C CYS A 124 -9.45 -3.49 -10.10
N SER A 125 -10.78 -3.65 -10.19
CA SER A 125 -11.73 -2.92 -9.34
C SER A 125 -11.60 -3.25 -7.84
N HIS A 126 -10.95 -4.36 -7.46
CA HIS A 126 -10.67 -4.69 -6.06
C HIS A 126 -9.55 -3.83 -5.46
N PHE A 127 -8.75 -3.16 -6.29
CA PHE A 127 -7.59 -2.38 -5.85
C PHE A 127 -7.84 -0.89 -6.07
N ALA A 128 -8.78 -0.32 -5.30
CA ALA A 128 -9.13 1.11 -5.35
C ALA A 128 -7.89 2.02 -5.30
N PHE A 129 -6.89 1.66 -4.49
CA PHE A 129 -5.61 2.37 -4.40
C PHE A 129 -4.93 2.60 -5.77
N VAL A 130 -5.00 1.63 -6.69
CA VAL A 130 -4.40 1.77 -8.03
C VAL A 130 -5.09 2.90 -8.81
N ALA A 131 -6.42 2.89 -8.85
CA ALA A 131 -7.19 3.84 -9.65
C ALA A 131 -7.34 5.22 -8.97
N GLU A 132 -7.47 5.26 -7.66
CA GLU A 132 -7.81 6.47 -6.90
C GLU A 132 -6.58 7.22 -6.37
N VAL A 133 -5.45 6.52 -6.17
CA VAL A 133 -4.24 7.13 -5.60
C VAL A 133 -3.05 7.03 -6.55
N MET A 134 -2.70 5.83 -6.98
CA MET A 134 -1.47 5.59 -7.74
C MET A 134 -1.46 6.28 -9.10
N VAL A 135 -2.52 6.09 -9.91
CA VAL A 135 -2.63 6.72 -11.24
C VAL A 135 -2.74 8.25 -11.13
N PRO A 136 -3.63 8.84 -10.32
CA PRO A 136 -3.72 10.29 -10.22
C PRO A 136 -2.44 10.94 -9.68
N ALA A 137 -1.71 10.28 -8.79
CA ALA A 137 -0.40 10.76 -8.33
C ALA A 137 0.63 10.75 -9.47
N ALA A 138 0.64 9.70 -10.29
CA ALA A 138 1.53 9.60 -11.43
C ALA A 138 1.24 10.68 -12.49
N GLU A 139 -0.03 10.88 -12.83
CA GLU A 139 -0.48 11.92 -13.75
C GLU A 139 -0.12 13.33 -13.25
N LYS A 140 -0.36 13.62 -11.96
CA LYS A 140 -0.01 14.91 -11.34
C LYS A 140 1.50 15.17 -11.35
N ALA A 141 2.31 14.14 -11.14
CA ALA A 141 3.77 14.26 -11.22
C ALA A 141 4.23 14.48 -12.66
N HIS A 142 3.66 13.72 -13.60
CA HIS A 142 3.95 13.86 -15.03
C HIS A 142 3.59 15.26 -15.54
N ALA A 143 2.43 15.81 -15.16
CA ALA A 143 2.02 17.17 -15.50
C ALA A 143 3.00 18.26 -15.02
N LYS A 144 3.85 17.93 -14.03
CA LYS A 144 4.94 18.79 -13.53
C LYS A 144 6.31 18.49 -14.17
N GLY A 145 6.36 17.64 -15.19
CA GLY A 145 7.59 17.21 -15.86
C GLY A 145 8.44 16.23 -15.06
N VAL A 146 7.87 15.60 -14.01
CA VAL A 146 8.59 14.64 -13.17
C VAL A 146 8.50 13.25 -13.79
N LYS A 147 9.66 12.60 -13.99
CA LYS A 147 9.74 11.18 -14.36
C LYS A 147 9.61 10.33 -13.10
N LEU A 148 8.87 9.23 -13.18
CA LEU A 148 8.59 8.37 -12.04
C LEU A 148 8.99 6.93 -12.32
N ASP A 149 9.76 6.36 -11.41
CA ASP A 149 10.03 4.92 -11.37
C ASP A 149 9.27 4.34 -10.17
N PHE A 150 8.28 3.50 -10.44
CA PHE A 150 7.65 2.64 -9.46
C PHE A 150 8.46 1.34 -9.35
N TYR A 151 8.57 0.77 -8.16
CA TYR A 151 9.18 -0.54 -8.04
C TYR A 151 8.48 -1.41 -7.00
N PHE A 152 8.43 -2.70 -7.27
CA PHE A 152 8.08 -3.72 -6.29
C PHE A 152 9.35 -4.07 -5.50
N PRO A 153 9.37 -3.85 -4.18
CA PRO A 153 10.58 -4.02 -3.39
C PRO A 153 11.00 -5.49 -3.31
N PRO A 154 12.29 -5.79 -3.08
CA PRO A 154 12.78 -7.15 -2.99
C PRO A 154 12.26 -7.84 -1.72
N ILE A 155 11.11 -8.48 -1.78
CA ILE A 155 10.57 -9.28 -0.67
C ILE A 155 11.32 -10.62 -0.62
N PRO A 156 11.83 -11.07 0.55
CA PRO A 156 12.44 -12.38 0.66
C PRO A 156 11.48 -13.50 0.24
N LEU A 157 11.97 -14.48 -0.51
CA LEU A 157 11.14 -15.61 -0.98
C LEU A 157 10.56 -16.41 0.19
N ALA A 158 11.26 -16.42 1.33
CA ALA A 158 10.85 -17.07 2.58
C ALA A 158 9.59 -16.44 3.23
N THR A 159 9.22 -15.24 2.81
CA THR A 159 8.16 -14.45 3.43
C THR A 159 6.78 -14.84 2.94
N TYR A 160 6.68 -15.32 1.70
CA TYR A 160 5.39 -15.67 1.11
C TYR A 160 4.64 -16.74 1.92
N PRO A 161 5.28 -17.85 2.37
CA PRO A 161 4.64 -18.77 3.31
C PRO A 161 4.22 -18.10 4.62
N VAL A 162 5.03 -17.18 5.16
CA VAL A 162 4.70 -16.48 6.41
C VAL A 162 3.43 -15.64 6.24
N PHE A 163 3.28 -14.94 5.12
CA PHE A 163 2.07 -14.18 4.84
C PHE A 163 0.82 -15.06 4.85
N GLU A 164 0.86 -16.21 4.17
CA GLU A 164 -0.28 -17.13 4.12
C GLU A 164 -0.71 -17.68 5.49
N THR A 165 0.20 -17.69 6.48
CA THR A 165 -0.14 -18.10 7.85
C THR A 165 -0.78 -17.00 8.71
N ARG A 166 -0.79 -15.75 8.25
CA ARG A 166 -1.29 -14.61 9.03
C ARG A 166 -2.70 -14.23 8.64
N ASP A 167 -3.65 -14.56 9.51
CA ASP A 167 -5.05 -14.19 9.30
C ASP A 167 -5.28 -12.68 9.23
N SER A 168 -4.44 -11.88 9.90
CA SER A 168 -4.52 -10.41 9.87
C SER A 168 -4.25 -9.80 8.49
N LEU A 169 -3.65 -10.55 7.56
CA LEU A 169 -3.36 -10.10 6.20
C LEU A 169 -4.43 -10.56 5.20
N LYS A 170 -5.40 -11.38 5.63
CA LYS A 170 -6.49 -11.83 4.77
C LYS A 170 -7.54 -10.74 4.66
N THR A 171 -7.85 -10.35 3.42
CA THR A 171 -8.96 -9.45 3.14
C THR A 171 -10.28 -10.16 3.41
N ALA A 172 -11.12 -9.58 4.27
CA ALA A 172 -12.42 -10.16 4.59
C ALA A 172 -13.28 -10.32 3.32
N GLY A 173 -13.86 -11.51 3.14
CA GLY A 173 -14.70 -11.82 1.98
C GLY A 173 -13.93 -12.14 0.68
N VAL A 174 -12.60 -12.23 0.73
CA VAL A 174 -11.77 -12.65 -0.41
C VAL A 174 -11.25 -14.07 -0.14
N ASP A 175 -11.75 -15.03 -0.92
CA ASP A 175 -11.38 -16.46 -0.81
C ASP A 175 -10.16 -16.81 -1.70
N GLU A 176 -9.17 -15.91 -1.71
CA GLU A 176 -7.93 -16.02 -2.50
C GLU A 176 -6.71 -15.96 -1.58
N THR A 177 -5.63 -16.64 -1.97
CA THR A 177 -4.36 -16.58 -1.20
C THR A 177 -3.82 -15.15 -1.16
N ILE A 178 -3.03 -14.83 -0.14
CA ILE A 178 -2.43 -13.49 -0.03
C ILE A 178 -1.48 -13.25 -1.21
N PHE A 179 -0.78 -14.29 -1.67
CA PHE A 179 0.00 -14.28 -2.89
C PHE A 179 -0.86 -13.96 -4.12
N SER A 180 -2.03 -14.58 -4.26
CA SER A 180 -2.96 -14.30 -5.37
C SER A 180 -3.39 -12.84 -5.40
N GLN A 181 -3.71 -12.28 -4.23
CA GLN A 181 -4.07 -10.88 -4.07
C GLN A 181 -2.91 -9.96 -4.44
N LEU A 182 -1.69 -10.25 -3.96
CA LEU A 182 -0.50 -9.46 -4.29
C LEU A 182 -0.17 -9.49 -5.79
N MET A 183 -0.20 -10.67 -6.42
CA MET A 183 0.08 -10.79 -7.85
C MET A 183 -0.98 -10.06 -8.69
N SER A 184 -2.25 -10.15 -8.28
CA SER A 184 -3.33 -9.39 -8.91
C SER A 184 -3.13 -7.88 -8.76
N PHE A 185 -2.70 -7.42 -7.58
CA PHE A 185 -2.34 -6.03 -7.35
C PHE A 185 -1.19 -5.56 -8.26
N HIS A 186 -0.08 -6.33 -8.33
CA HIS A 186 1.05 -6.00 -9.20
C HIS A 186 0.63 -5.92 -10.68
N ARG A 187 -0.17 -6.89 -11.15
CA ARG A 187 -0.76 -6.87 -12.49
C ARG A 187 -1.56 -5.60 -12.76
N CYS A 188 -2.45 -5.24 -11.84
CA CYS A 188 -3.30 -4.07 -12.00
C CYS A 188 -2.50 -2.77 -11.97
N ALA A 189 -1.48 -2.67 -11.10
CA ALA A 189 -0.56 -1.54 -11.07
C ALA A 189 0.22 -1.42 -12.39
N ILE A 190 0.79 -2.52 -12.91
CA ILE A 190 1.51 -2.52 -14.19
C ILE A 190 0.58 -2.08 -15.33
N ILE A 191 -0.61 -2.67 -15.46
CA ILE A 191 -1.56 -2.32 -16.52
C ILE A 191 -1.98 -0.85 -16.46
N ALA A 192 -2.23 -0.35 -15.24
CA ALA A 192 -2.67 1.03 -15.05
C ALA A 192 -1.55 2.03 -15.40
N LEU A 193 -0.32 1.76 -14.94
CA LEU A 193 0.84 2.63 -15.16
C LEU A 193 1.43 2.52 -16.57
N ASP A 194 1.26 1.41 -17.27
CA ASP A 194 1.73 1.21 -18.65
C ASP A 194 1.13 2.24 -19.62
N ARG A 195 -0.08 2.74 -19.32
CA ARG A 195 -0.71 3.84 -20.08
C ARG A 195 0.11 5.13 -20.04
N LEU A 196 0.87 5.34 -18.96
CA LEU A 196 1.76 6.48 -18.74
C LEU A 196 3.22 6.16 -19.10
N SER A 197 3.49 5.00 -19.72
CA SER A 197 4.87 4.57 -20.02
C SER A 197 5.57 5.49 -21.01
N ARG A 198 4.84 5.98 -22.01
CA ARG A 198 5.33 6.96 -23.00
C ARG A 198 5.66 8.32 -22.38
N GLU A 199 5.11 8.58 -21.21
CA GLU A 199 5.24 9.81 -20.43
C GLU A 199 6.42 9.73 -19.43
N GLY A 200 7.18 8.64 -19.47
CA GLY A 200 8.36 8.44 -18.64
C GLY A 200 8.08 7.79 -17.28
N VAL A 201 6.90 7.19 -17.10
CA VAL A 201 6.57 6.34 -15.95
C VAL A 201 7.06 4.92 -16.21
N LYS A 202 7.79 4.33 -15.27
CA LYS A 202 8.33 2.97 -15.39
C LYS A 202 7.99 2.14 -14.15
N VAL A 203 7.90 0.82 -14.34
CA VAL A 203 7.66 -0.14 -13.26
C VAL A 203 8.81 -1.16 -13.22
N HIS A 204 9.40 -1.36 -12.05
CA HIS A 204 10.55 -2.23 -11.83
C HIS A 204 10.22 -3.34 -10.82
N ALA A 205 10.33 -4.60 -11.21
CA ALA A 205 10.05 -5.77 -10.36
C ALA A 205 11.33 -6.31 -9.71
N VAL A 206 11.81 -5.61 -8.67
CA VAL A 206 13.06 -5.96 -7.96
C VAL A 206 12.90 -7.20 -7.08
N ASP A 207 11.66 -7.56 -6.74
CA ASP A 207 11.25 -8.83 -6.12
C ASP A 207 11.68 -10.10 -6.88
N THR A 208 12.13 -9.97 -8.13
CA THR A 208 12.69 -11.08 -8.91
C THR A 208 14.22 -11.25 -8.81
N ASP A 209 14.93 -10.34 -8.12
CA ASP A 209 16.39 -10.42 -7.92
C ASP A 209 16.74 -11.43 -6.81
N GLN A 210 16.96 -12.68 -7.19
CA GLN A 210 17.34 -13.75 -6.27
C GLN A 210 18.68 -13.53 -5.57
N SER A 211 19.56 -12.66 -6.10
CA SER A 211 20.79 -12.31 -5.38
C SER A 211 20.52 -11.47 -4.13
N ILE A 212 19.29 -11.00 -3.94
CA ILE A 212 18.77 -10.35 -2.73
C ILE A 212 17.70 -11.24 -2.08
N THR A 213 16.63 -11.57 -2.82
CA THR A 213 15.41 -12.16 -2.26
C THR A 213 15.59 -13.59 -1.74
N ALA A 214 16.65 -14.29 -2.15
CA ALA A 214 16.98 -15.61 -1.61
C ALA A 214 17.78 -15.55 -0.29
N HIS A 215 18.13 -14.36 0.22
CA HIS A 215 19.10 -14.20 1.30
C HIS A 215 18.55 -13.38 2.47
N LEU A 216 17.95 -14.05 3.45
CA LEU A 216 17.41 -13.44 4.67
C LEU A 216 18.43 -12.62 5.48
N ARG A 217 19.74 -12.88 5.34
CA ARG A 217 20.78 -12.10 6.02
C ARG A 217 20.75 -10.61 5.70
N TYR A 218 20.13 -10.18 4.60
CA TYR A 218 20.06 -8.76 4.24
C TYR A 218 18.91 -8.01 4.91
N TYR A 219 18.05 -8.71 5.66
CA TYR A 219 16.78 -8.17 6.14
C TYR A 219 16.72 -8.08 7.66
N LYS A 220 16.02 -7.06 8.16
CA LYS A 220 15.66 -6.89 9.58
C LYS A 220 14.68 -7.98 10.04
N ASP A 221 13.66 -8.15 9.23
CA ASP A 221 12.56 -9.09 9.41
C ASP A 221 12.23 -9.71 8.05
N THR A 222 11.02 -10.22 7.87
CA THR A 222 10.63 -10.88 6.63
C THR A 222 10.30 -9.90 5.50
N VAL A 223 10.44 -8.57 5.64
CA VAL A 223 10.11 -7.64 4.55
C VAL A 223 11.08 -6.46 4.42
N HIS A 224 11.72 -6.03 5.51
CA HIS A 224 12.50 -4.80 5.52
C HIS A 224 13.99 -5.06 5.22
N LEU A 225 14.44 -4.66 4.03
CA LEU A 225 15.84 -4.73 3.59
C LEU A 225 16.70 -3.72 4.36
N MET A 226 17.78 -4.18 4.98
CA MET A 226 18.72 -3.33 5.73
C MET A 226 20.11 -3.19 5.10
N ASP A 227 20.43 -4.04 4.12
CA ASP A 227 21.77 -4.05 3.53
C ASP A 227 21.97 -2.83 2.64
N GLU A 228 22.89 -1.94 3.03
CA GLU A 228 23.14 -0.68 2.35
C GLU A 228 23.63 -0.90 0.91
N ASP A 229 24.59 -1.81 0.72
CA ASP A 229 25.13 -2.13 -0.60
C ASP A 229 24.03 -2.63 -1.53
N LYS A 230 23.09 -3.46 -1.03
CA LYS A 230 21.94 -3.90 -1.83
C LYS A 230 21.00 -2.76 -2.16
N ASN A 231 20.68 -1.89 -1.20
CA ASN A 231 19.83 -0.72 -1.45
C ASN A 231 20.45 0.21 -2.51
N GLN A 232 21.75 0.53 -2.39
CA GLN A 232 22.45 1.35 -3.38
C GLN A 232 22.47 0.68 -4.77
N ARG A 233 22.71 -0.63 -4.83
CA ARG A 233 22.69 -1.38 -6.08
C ARG A 233 21.32 -1.36 -6.74
N ILE A 234 20.23 -1.53 -5.97
CA ILE A 234 18.86 -1.48 -6.50
C ILE A 234 18.60 -0.12 -7.17
N LEU A 235 18.99 0.99 -6.52
CA LEU A 235 18.81 2.32 -7.10
C LEU A 235 19.62 2.51 -8.39
N GLN A 236 20.85 2.01 -8.43
CA GLN A 236 21.68 2.03 -9.64
C GLN A 236 21.08 1.18 -10.76
N ASP A 237 20.57 -0.01 -10.42
CA ASP A 237 19.93 -0.93 -11.36
C ASP A 237 18.62 -0.35 -11.93
N ILE A 238 17.79 0.27 -11.10
CA ILE A 238 16.57 1.00 -11.53
C ILE A 238 16.94 2.14 -12.46
N LYS A 239 17.92 2.98 -12.07
CA LYS A 239 18.44 4.06 -12.93
C LYS A 239 18.95 3.53 -14.27
N GLY A 240 19.56 2.35 -14.27
CA GLY A 240 20.04 1.64 -15.47
C GLY A 240 18.95 0.92 -16.28
N GLY A 241 17.69 0.96 -15.85
CA GLY A 241 16.58 0.31 -16.55
C GLY A 241 16.48 -1.20 -16.35
N LYS A 242 17.13 -1.77 -15.32
CA LYS A 242 16.95 -3.19 -14.98
C LYS A 242 15.59 -3.44 -14.34
N TYR A 243 15.15 -4.69 -14.37
CA TYR A 243 13.88 -5.14 -13.77
C TYR A 243 12.62 -4.52 -14.37
N LEU A 244 12.70 -3.87 -15.53
CA LEU A 244 11.54 -3.28 -16.19
C LEU A 244 10.48 -4.35 -16.48
N VAL A 245 9.26 -4.07 -16.05
CA VAL A 245 8.08 -4.88 -16.36
C VAL A 245 7.03 -4.01 -17.03
N THR A 246 6.51 -4.49 -18.14
CA THR A 246 5.42 -3.88 -18.91
C THR A 246 4.27 -4.87 -19.06
N VAL A 247 3.18 -4.44 -19.67
CA VAL A 247 2.06 -5.34 -20.03
C VAL A 247 2.55 -6.52 -20.89
N ALA A 248 3.53 -6.30 -21.76
CA ALA A 248 4.08 -7.35 -22.63
C ALA A 248 4.91 -8.41 -21.88
N SER A 249 5.53 -8.06 -20.75
CA SER A 249 6.35 -8.98 -19.94
C SER A 249 5.63 -9.48 -18.68
N LEU A 250 4.39 -9.05 -18.45
CA LEU A 250 3.65 -9.30 -17.21
C LEU A 250 3.55 -10.79 -16.88
N ASN A 251 3.07 -11.63 -17.81
CA ASN A 251 2.93 -13.07 -17.57
C ASN A 251 4.29 -13.74 -17.28
N ARG A 252 5.38 -13.23 -17.89
CA ARG A 252 6.74 -13.74 -17.63
C ARG A 252 7.20 -13.37 -16.22
N TYR A 253 6.91 -12.15 -15.78
CA TYR A 253 7.20 -11.70 -14.42
C TYR A 253 6.45 -12.56 -13.38
N GLU A 254 5.15 -12.75 -13.55
CA GLU A 254 4.32 -13.54 -12.62
C GLU A 254 4.80 -14.99 -12.52
N ALA A 255 5.08 -15.62 -13.67
CA ALA A 255 5.61 -16.98 -13.71
C ALA A 255 7.00 -17.07 -13.09
N LEU A 256 7.88 -16.08 -13.33
CA LEU A 256 9.21 -16.05 -12.75
C LEU A 256 9.14 -16.01 -11.23
N LEU A 257 8.40 -15.06 -10.65
CA LEU A 257 8.31 -14.92 -9.20
C LEU A 257 7.68 -16.17 -8.56
N SER A 258 6.59 -16.69 -9.13
CA SER A 258 5.95 -17.93 -8.70
C SER A 258 6.95 -19.11 -8.67
N ASN A 259 7.69 -19.29 -9.77
CA ASN A 259 8.69 -20.36 -9.87
C ASN A 259 9.85 -20.16 -8.89
N GLN A 260 10.29 -18.93 -8.66
CA GLN A 260 11.36 -18.64 -7.70
C GLN A 260 10.92 -18.96 -6.26
N ILE A 261 9.68 -18.62 -5.88
CA ILE A 261 9.12 -18.95 -4.57
C ILE A 261 9.04 -20.48 -4.41
N ILE A 262 8.43 -21.17 -5.39
CA ILE A 262 8.28 -22.63 -5.37
C ILE A 262 9.65 -23.34 -5.31
N ALA A 263 10.63 -22.90 -6.10
CA ALA A 263 11.96 -23.51 -6.14
C ALA A 263 12.77 -23.29 -4.85
N ASN A 264 12.55 -22.17 -4.15
CA ASN A 264 13.26 -21.83 -2.91
C ASN A 264 12.44 -22.14 -1.65
N TYR A 265 11.23 -22.68 -1.82
CA TYR A 265 10.23 -22.97 -0.80
C TYR A 265 10.81 -23.73 0.42
N HIS A 266 11.71 -24.70 0.19
CA HIS A 266 12.36 -25.46 1.28
C HIS A 266 13.74 -24.93 1.70
N ARG A 267 14.41 -24.14 0.85
CA ARG A 267 15.73 -23.55 1.18
C ARG A 267 15.57 -22.37 2.15
N ALA A 268 14.47 -21.65 2.04
CA ALA A 268 14.06 -20.58 2.94
C ALA A 268 13.88 -21.01 4.42
N ALA A 269 13.72 -22.31 4.69
CA ALA A 269 13.44 -22.89 6.00
C ALA A 269 14.69 -23.48 6.71
N ARG A 270 15.87 -23.38 6.09
CA ARG A 270 17.16 -23.85 6.61
C ARG A 270 18.08 -22.67 6.85
#